data_AF-A0A9W3TJM7-F1
#
_entry.id   AF-A0A9W3TJM7-F1
#
_cell.length_a   1.000
_cell.length_b   1.000
_cell.length_c   1.000
_cell.angle_alpha   90.00
_cell.angle_beta   90.00
_cell.angle_gamma   90.00
#
_symmetry.space_group_name_H-M   'P 1'
#
loop_
_entity.id
_entity.type
_entity.pdbx_description
1 polymer ?
#
loop_
_entity_poly.entity_id
_entity_poly.type
_entity_poly.pdbx_seq_one_letter_code
_entity_poly.pdbx_strand_id
1 'polypeptide(L)'
;MEFITFKVICIFLFLMLMTSIEVLGYGFRLVGAKLALVALAFAIYNIMSLIARFSNMFQQPFTASLVDSAAKNGGLELLINQFRLLLLGSTMGVILGELLVPFFMKVFLKR
;
A
#
# COMPACT_ATOMS: atom_id res chain seq x y z
N MET A 1 -11.65 15.87 -20.69
CA MET A 1 -12.15 15.14 -19.51
C MET A 1 -11.41 13.81 -19.45
N GLU A 2 -10.14 13.83 -19.01
CA GLU A 2 -9.39 12.58 -18.89
C GLU A 2 -9.71 11.94 -17.54
N PHE A 3 -10.34 10.77 -17.62
CA PHE A 3 -10.74 9.95 -16.48
C PHE A 3 -9.54 9.36 -15.71
N ILE A 4 -8.31 9.58 -16.20
CA ILE A 4 -7.08 9.08 -15.59
C ILE A 4 -6.06 10.22 -15.65
N THR A 5 -5.97 11.00 -14.58
CA THR A 5 -4.88 11.97 -14.42
C THR A 5 -3.62 11.23 -13.97
N PHE A 6 -2.44 11.65 -14.43
CA PHE A 6 -1.14 11.14 -13.95
C PHE A 6 -1.07 11.02 -12.41
N LYS A 7 -1.67 12.00 -11.69
CA LYS A 7 -1.83 11.99 -10.23
C LYS A 7 -2.54 10.74 -9.70
N VAL A 8 -3.63 10.29 -10.35
CA VAL A 8 -4.41 9.11 -9.93
C VAL A 8 -3.55 7.84 -10.04
N ILE A 9 -2.80 7.69 -11.14
CA ILE A 9 -1.90 6.55 -11.34
C ILE A 9 -0.81 6.54 -10.27
N CYS A 10 -0.20 7.69 -9.96
CA CYS A 10 0.77 7.78 -8.88
C CYS A 10 0.16 7.40 -7.52
N ILE A 11 -1.01 7.95 -7.18
CA ILE A 11 -1.70 7.63 -5.92
C ILE A 11 -2.02 6.14 -5.85
N PHE A 12 -2.54 5.56 -6.94
CA PHE A 12 -2.86 4.14 -7.05
C PHE A 12 -1.62 3.26 -6.80
N LEU A 13 -0.50 3.58 -7.43
CA LEU A 13 0.74 2.83 -7.28
C LEU A 13 1.30 2.92 -5.85
N PHE A 14 1.35 4.12 -5.27
CA PHE A 14 1.82 4.31 -3.90
C PHE A 14 0.90 3.63 -2.88
N LEU A 15 -0.41 3.74 -3.08
CA LEU A 15 -1.40 3.06 -2.25
C LEU A 15 -1.17 1.56 -2.27
N MET A 16 -1.13 0.97 -3.47
CA MET A 16 -0.92 -0.46 -3.68
C MET A 16 0.38 -0.96 -3.06
N LEU A 17 1.47 -0.20 -3.19
CA LEU A 17 2.76 -0.53 -2.58
C LEU A 17 2.70 -0.48 -1.05
N MET A 18 2.08 0.57 -0.49
CA MET A 18 1.88 0.71 0.95
C MET A 18 1.02 -0.45 1.51
N THR A 19 -0.12 -0.76 0.88
CA THR A 19 -1.02 -1.82 1.38
C THR A 19 -0.36 -3.19 1.29
N SER A 20 0.41 -3.46 0.23
CA SER A 20 1.16 -4.71 0.09
C SER A 20 2.18 -4.91 1.22
N ILE A 21 2.91 -3.85 1.59
CA ILE A 21 3.88 -3.89 2.69
C ILE A 21 3.20 -4.09 4.05
N GLU A 22 2.05 -3.46 4.28
CA GLU A 22 1.29 -3.66 5.52
C GLU A 22 0.83 -5.12 5.66
N VAL A 23 0.31 -5.72 4.59
CA VAL A 23 -0.11 -7.13 4.55
C VAL A 23 1.07 -8.07 4.80
N LEU A 24 2.19 -7.83 4.12
CA LEU A 24 3.46 -8.53 4.34
C LEU A 24 3.89 -8.49 5.82
N GLY A 25 3.74 -7.34 6.46
CA GLY A 25 4.09 -7.16 7.87
C GLY A 25 3.31 -8.04 8.84
N TYR A 26 2.04 -8.31 8.57
CA TYR A 26 1.27 -9.29 9.34
C TYR A 26 1.82 -10.71 9.18
N GLY A 27 2.23 -11.07 7.96
CA GLY A 27 2.92 -12.34 7.68
C GLY A 27 4.23 -12.48 8.48
N PHE A 28 5.09 -11.47 8.46
CA PHE A 28 6.38 -11.49 9.17
C PHE A 28 6.24 -11.69 10.68
N ARG A 29 5.25 -11.06 11.32
CA ARG A 29 4.99 -11.24 12.77
C ARG A 29 4.60 -12.69 13.08
N LEU A 30 3.78 -13.30 12.22
CA LEU A 30 3.30 -14.67 12.37
C LEU A 30 4.45 -15.69 12.23
N VAL A 31 5.42 -15.42 11.35
CA VAL A 31 6.64 -16.22 11.16
C VAL A 31 7.64 -16.03 12.30
N GLY A 32 7.88 -14.77 12.70
CA GLY A 32 8.79 -14.44 13.81
C GLY A 32 8.36 -15.09 15.12
N ALA A 33 7.05 -15.18 15.38
CA ALA A 33 6.50 -15.90 16.53
C ALA A 33 6.72 -17.42 16.43
N LYS A 34 6.57 -18.02 15.23
CA LYS A 34 6.76 -19.46 15.02
C LYS A 34 8.23 -19.89 15.10
N LEU A 35 9.17 -19.05 14.68
CA LEU A 35 10.61 -19.38 14.64
C LEU A 35 11.39 -18.90 15.88
N ALA A 36 10.73 -18.30 16.88
CA ALA A 36 11.37 -17.64 18.03
C ALA A 36 12.39 -16.54 17.66
N LEU A 37 12.43 -16.12 16.39
CA LEU A 37 13.29 -15.05 15.86
C LEU A 37 12.55 -13.69 15.86
N VAL A 38 11.86 -13.39 16.98
CA VAL A 38 10.96 -12.24 17.09
C VAL A 38 11.69 -10.91 16.87
N ALA A 39 12.91 -10.76 17.41
CA ALA A 39 13.71 -9.54 17.27
C ALA A 39 14.11 -9.26 15.81
N LEU A 40 14.48 -10.30 15.05
CA LEU A 40 14.86 -10.17 13.64
C LEU A 40 13.63 -9.82 12.78
N ALA A 41 12.51 -10.51 13.00
CA ALA A 41 11.26 -10.22 12.32
C ALA A 41 10.78 -8.78 12.60
N PHE A 42 10.98 -8.30 13.83
CA PHE A 42 10.63 -6.94 14.22
C PHE A 42 11.51 -5.89 13.53
N ALA A 43 12.82 -6.13 13.40
CA ALA A 43 13.73 -5.22 12.70
C ALA A 43 13.36 -5.07 11.21
N ILE A 44 13.11 -6.19 10.52
CA ILE A 44 12.71 -6.20 9.11
C ILE A 44 11.36 -5.52 8.92
N TYR A 45 10.39 -5.81 9.80
CA TYR A 45 9.10 -5.15 9.77
C TYR A 45 9.23 -3.63 9.92
N ASN A 46 10.10 -3.13 10.80
CA ASN A 46 10.31 -1.70 10.96
C ASN A 46 10.88 -1.05 9.70
N ILE A 47 11.87 -1.68 9.04
CA ILE A 47 12.42 -1.18 7.77
C ILE A 47 11.33 -1.14 6.68
N MET A 48 10.56 -2.21 6.55
CA MET A 48 9.46 -2.27 5.59
C MET A 48 8.38 -1.23 5.90
N SER A 49 7.96 -1.11 7.16
CA SER A 49 6.97 -0.10 7.60
C SER A 49 7.44 1.32 7.34
N LEU A 50 8.74 1.61 7.44
CA LEU A 50 9.29 2.92 7.10
C LEU A 50 9.08 3.25 5.62
N ILE A 51 9.28 2.29 4.72
CA ILE A 51 9.05 2.44 3.28
C ILE A 51 7.56 2.66 2.99
N ALA A 52 6.68 1.92 3.68
CA ALA A 52 5.23 2.09 3.55
C ALA A 52 4.79 3.49 4.02
N ARG A 53 5.31 3.97 5.16
CA ARG A 53 5.04 5.31 5.68
C ARG A 53 5.52 6.40 4.74
N PHE A 54 6.71 6.22 4.15
CA PHE A 54 7.22 7.12 3.12
C PHE A 54 6.29 7.21 1.91
N SER A 55 5.84 6.07 1.37
CA SER A 55 4.83 6.06 0.28
C SER A 55 3.54 6.77 0.68
N ASN A 56 3.06 6.55 1.91
CA ASN A 56 1.85 7.21 2.40
C ASN A 56 2.02 8.73 2.49
N MET A 57 3.19 9.22 2.92
CA MET A 57 3.51 10.66 2.93
C MET A 57 3.50 11.30 1.55
N PHE A 58 3.85 10.55 0.49
CA PHE A 58 3.67 11.02 -0.90
C PHE A 58 2.21 10.91 -1.35
N GLN A 59 1.51 9.84 -0.98
CA GLN A 59 0.13 9.60 -1.41
C GLN A 59 -0.85 10.66 -0.89
N GLN A 60 -0.71 11.09 0.37
CA GLN A 60 -1.61 12.04 1.02
C GLN A 60 -1.73 13.41 0.30
N PRO A 61 -0.64 14.16 0.01
CA PRO A 61 -0.72 15.46 -0.66
C PRO A 61 -1.26 15.35 -2.09
N PHE A 62 -0.97 14.25 -2.80
CA PHE A 62 -1.53 14.02 -4.14
C PHE A 62 -3.04 13.79 -4.06
N THR A 63 -3.50 13.04 -3.06
CA THR A 63 -4.92 12.79 -2.81
C THR A 63 -5.64 14.08 -2.40
N ALA A 64 -5.03 14.89 -1.52
CA ALA A 64 -5.56 16.20 -1.13
C ALA A 64 -5.71 17.14 -2.34
N SER A 65 -4.66 17.26 -3.17
CA SER A 65 -4.70 18.06 -4.41
C SER A 65 -5.79 17.57 -5.39
N LEU A 66 -6.08 16.27 -5.40
CA LEU A 66 -7.15 15.69 -6.23
C LEU A 66 -8.54 16.06 -5.72
N VAL A 67 -8.74 16.04 -4.40
CA VAL A 67 -9.98 16.50 -3.75
C VAL A 67 -10.18 18.01 -3.94
N ASP A 68 -9.14 18.82 -3.75
CA ASP A 68 -9.20 20.28 -3.93
C ASP A 68 -9.56 20.67 -5.38
N SER A 69 -9.03 19.92 -6.36
CA SER A 69 -9.33 20.14 -7.79
C SER A 69 -10.79 19.81 -8.12
N ALA A 70 -11.35 18.77 -7.49
CA ALA A 70 -12.75 18.39 -7.66
C ALA A 70 -13.70 19.38 -6.97
N ALA A 71 -13.32 19.89 -5.80
CA ALA A 71 -14.08 20.89 -5.06
C ALA A 71 -14.22 22.21 -5.84
N LYS A 72 -13.14 22.67 -6.52
CA LYS A 72 -13.16 23.89 -7.34
C LYS A 72 -13.97 23.77 -8.63
N ASN A 73 -13.99 22.60 -9.25
CA ASN A 73 -14.63 22.38 -10.56
C ASN A 73 -16.04 21.76 -10.48
N GLY A 74 -16.59 21.55 -9.28
CA GLY A 74 -17.92 20.95 -9.10
C GLY A 74 -18.03 19.48 -9.53
N GLY A 75 -16.90 18.78 -9.69
CA GLY A 75 -16.82 17.44 -10.27
C GLY A 75 -16.89 16.29 -9.26
N LEU A 76 -17.89 16.29 -8.37
CA LEU A 76 -18.05 15.29 -7.31
C LEU A 76 -18.22 13.86 -7.86
N GLU A 77 -18.90 13.72 -8.99
CA GLU A 77 -19.13 12.42 -9.64
C GLU A 77 -17.85 11.82 -10.21
N LEU A 78 -16.98 12.65 -10.81
CA LEU A 78 -15.65 12.22 -11.25
C LEU A 78 -14.77 11.82 -10.06
N LEU A 79 -14.81 12.59 -8.96
CA LEU A 79 -14.06 12.29 -7.74
C LEU A 79 -14.43 10.92 -7.17
N ILE A 80 -15.72 10.61 -7.09
CA ILE A 80 -16.23 9.32 -6.61
C ILE A 80 -15.68 8.18 -7.47
N ASN A 81 -15.69 8.33 -8.80
CA ASN A 81 -15.16 7.31 -9.70
C ASN A 81 -13.64 7.12 -9.56
N GLN A 82 -12.87 8.20 -9.35
CA GLN A 82 -11.44 8.10 -9.04
C GLN A 82 -11.19 7.34 -7.73
N PHE A 83 -11.93 7.66 -6.68
CA PHE A 83 -11.80 6.97 -5.39
C PHE A 83 -12.16 5.49 -5.48
N ARG A 84 -13.16 5.10 -6.29
CA ARG A 84 -13.43 3.69 -6.57
C ARG A 84 -12.23 2.99 -7.21
N LEU A 85 -11.57 3.61 -8.19
CA LEU A 85 -10.34 3.07 -8.78
C LEU A 85 -9.20 2.95 -7.77
N LEU A 86 -9.02 3.93 -6.88
CA LEU A 86 -8.04 3.85 -5.80
C LEU A 86 -8.33 2.68 -4.84
N LEU A 87 -9.59 2.49 -4.45
CA LEU A 87 -10.01 1.37 -3.60
C LEU A 87 -9.77 0.01 -4.27
N LEU A 88 -9.97 -0.08 -5.60
CA LEU A 88 -9.59 -1.26 -6.37
C LEU A 88 -8.07 -1.51 -6.30
N GLY A 89 -7.26 -0.44 -6.34
CA GLY A 89 -5.81 -0.54 -6.18
C GLY A 89 -5.36 -1.05 -4.83
N SER A 90 -6.00 -0.60 -3.76
CA SER A 90 -5.78 -1.13 -2.40
C SER A 90 -6.09 -2.63 -2.35
N THR A 91 -7.21 -3.06 -2.95
CA THR A 91 -7.59 -4.47 -3.03
C THR A 91 -6.55 -5.31 -3.77
N MET A 92 -6.04 -4.82 -4.91
CA MET A 92 -4.94 -5.47 -5.65
C MET A 92 -3.65 -5.52 -4.83
N GLY A 93 -3.36 -4.47 -4.06
CA GLY A 93 -2.23 -4.40 -3.13
C GLY A 93 -2.31 -5.48 -2.06
N VAL A 94 -3.50 -5.71 -1.49
CA VAL A 94 -3.73 -6.78 -0.51
C VAL A 94 -3.49 -8.16 -1.11
N ILE A 95 -4.06 -8.43 -2.29
CA ILE A 95 -3.89 -9.72 -2.98
C ILE A 95 -2.41 -9.99 -3.27
N LEU A 96 -1.66 -8.99 -3.75
CA LEU A 96 -0.22 -9.12 -3.97
C LEU A 96 0.54 -9.31 -2.66
N GLY A 97 0.22 -8.55 -1.62
CA GLY A 97 0.84 -8.68 -0.31
C GLY A 97 0.69 -10.09 0.24
N GLU A 98 -0.53 -10.63 0.19
CA GLU A 98 -0.84 -11.98 0.65
C GLU A 98 -0.14 -13.07 -0.17
N LEU A 99 -0.07 -12.91 -1.50
CA LEU A 99 0.69 -13.82 -2.38
C LEU A 99 2.20 -13.79 -2.10
N LEU A 100 2.75 -12.65 -1.67
CA LEU A 100 4.16 -12.50 -1.33
C LEU A 100 4.51 -13.08 0.05
N VAL A 101 3.55 -13.19 0.98
CA VAL A 101 3.77 -13.77 2.32
C VAL A 101 4.43 -15.17 2.26
N PRO A 102 3.91 -16.17 1.51
CA PRO A 102 4.52 -17.49 1.45
C PRO A 102 5.91 -17.49 0.77
N PHE A 103 6.15 -16.55 -0.15
CA PHE A 103 7.46 -16.39 -0.79
C PHE A 103 8.51 -15.94 0.23
N PHE A 104 8.22 -14.91 1.01
CA PHE A 104 9.11 -14.46 2.08
C PHE A 104 9.29 -15.53 3.18
N MET A 105 8.24 -16.26 3.53
CA MET A 105 8.35 -17.41 4.44
C MET A 105 9.40 -18.40 3.96
N LYS A 106 9.36 -18.82 2.69
CA LYS A 106 10.35 -19.76 2.14
C LYS A 106 11.78 -19.24 2.16
N VAL A 107 11.97 -17.95 1.92
CA VAL A 107 13.31 -17.32 1.97
C VAL A 107 13.88 -17.34 3.39
N PHE A 108 13.06 -17.08 4.40
CA PHE A 108 13.49 -17.10 5.81
C PHE A 108 13.59 -18.50 6.41
N LEU A 109 12.79 -19.47 5.95
CA LEU A 109 12.81 -20.85 6.47
C LEU A 109 13.98 -21.70 5.93
N LYS A 110 14.63 -21.29 4.83
CA LYS A 110 15.72 -22.05 4.20
C LYS A 110 17.11 -21.77 4.81
N ARG A 111 17.17 -21.13 5.98
CA ARG A 111 18.39 -21.02 6.80
C ARG A 111 18.08 -21.37 8.25
#